data_AF-A0A645BEA6-F1
#
_entry.id   AF-A0A645BEA6-F1
#
_cell.length_a   1.000
_cell.length_b   1.000
_cell.length_c   1.000
_cell.angle_alpha   90.00
_cell.angle_beta   90.00
_cell.angle_gamma   90.00
#
_symmetry.space_group_name_H-M   'P 1'
#
loop_
_entity.id
_entity.type
_entity.pdbx_description
1 polymer ?
#
loop_
_entity_poly.entity_id
_entity_poly.type
_entity_poly.pdbx_seq_one_letter_code
_entity_poly.pdbx_strand_id
1 'polypeptide(L)'
;MALITAILTGACIGFLPSNSNPAKIFMGDTGALSLGYILAVLSIQGLFKFSAVISFVIPFMMFGLPFGDTFIAFFRRLLSGKDPFKGDRSHLHHKLIDLGFSQKQSVTILYCISAIFGIAAIMFSEERIAAAVMVIIVAIIIALLNWKVFHSDDSTRKMTGFDLAQRDSKNINASPESSDTGLDKTSEKTDAPHETVSAVSSAAPAFVKK
;
A
#
# COMPACT_ATOMS: atom_id res chain seq x y z
N MET A 1 -33.00 3.55 2.95
CA MET A 1 -31.58 3.73 2.54
C MET A 1 -30.85 4.68 3.47
N ALA A 2 -31.35 5.90 3.67
CA ALA A 2 -30.70 6.90 4.54
C ALA A 2 -30.33 6.38 5.95
N LEU A 3 -31.20 5.57 6.58
CA LEU A 3 -30.92 4.98 7.90
C LEU A 3 -29.73 4.00 7.87
N ILE A 4 -29.74 3.05 6.91
CA ILE A 4 -28.68 2.03 6.78
C ILE A 4 -27.35 2.71 6.45
N THR A 5 -27.36 3.70 5.54
CA THR A 5 -26.16 4.47 5.20
C THR A 5 -25.67 5.29 6.38
N ALA A 6 -26.56 5.90 7.18
CA ALA A 6 -26.17 6.67 8.36
C ALA A 6 -25.53 5.78 9.44
N ILE A 7 -26.08 4.59 9.68
CA ILE A 7 -25.51 3.61 10.62
C ILE A 7 -24.13 3.15 10.13
N LEU A 8 -24.00 2.83 8.84
CA LEU A 8 -22.73 2.40 8.24
C LEU A 8 -21.68 3.51 8.33
N THR A 9 -22.04 4.75 7.98
CA THR A 9 -21.17 5.92 8.10
C THR A 9 -20.78 6.16 9.55
N GLY A 10 -21.71 6.07 10.50
CA GLY A 10 -21.43 6.20 11.93
C GLY A 10 -20.44 5.13 12.43
N ALA A 11 -20.61 3.88 12.02
CA ALA A 11 -19.69 2.79 12.35
C ALA A 11 -18.28 3.03 11.77
N CYS A 12 -18.19 3.50 10.52
CA CYS A 12 -16.90 3.84 9.89
C CYS A 12 -16.20 5.00 10.60
N ILE A 13 -16.94 6.06 10.93
CA ILE A 13 -16.40 7.22 11.66
C ILE A 13 -15.94 6.81 13.06
N GLY A 14 -16.67 5.93 13.75
CA GLY A 14 -16.27 5.40 15.06
C GLY A 14 -15.02 4.50 15.00
N PHE A 15 -14.84 3.77 13.90
CA PHE A 15 -13.67 2.91 13.68
C PHE A 15 -12.41 3.71 13.30
N LEU A 16 -12.56 4.85 12.61
CA LEU A 16 -11.45 5.60 12.00
C LEU A 16 -10.36 6.07 12.99
N PRO A 17 -10.67 6.61 14.19
CA PRO A 17 -9.64 6.99 15.17
C PRO A 17 -8.83 5.80 15.68
N SER A 18 -9.46 4.63 15.79
CA SER A 18 -8.80 3.39 16.23
C SER A 18 -7.91 2.78 15.13
N ASN A 19 -8.20 3.09 13.86
CA ASN A 19 -7.43 2.65 12.68
C ASN A 19 -6.38 3.69 12.21
N SER A 20 -6.36 4.88 12.81
CA SER A 20 -5.41 5.94 12.45
C SER A 20 -4.00 5.63 12.96
N ASN A 21 -2.96 6.00 12.22
CA ASN A 21 -1.57 5.64 12.53
C ASN A 21 -1.08 6.33 13.84
N PRO A 22 -0.67 5.57 14.89
CA PRO A 22 -0.48 4.10 14.96
C PRO A 22 -1.78 3.31 15.20
N ALA A 23 -2.07 2.36 14.31
CA ALA A 23 -3.32 1.61 14.34
C ALA A 23 -3.44 0.72 15.58
N LYS A 24 -4.54 0.87 16.32
CA LYS A 24 -4.88 0.07 17.51
C LYS A 24 -5.71 -1.16 17.16
N ILE A 25 -6.56 -1.04 16.14
CA ILE A 25 -7.46 -2.10 15.66
C ILE A 25 -7.39 -2.13 14.15
N PHE A 26 -7.10 -3.31 13.59
CA PHE A 26 -7.11 -3.54 12.14
C PHE A 26 -8.48 -4.06 11.70
N MET A 27 -8.92 -3.63 10.51
CA MET A 27 -10.22 -4.01 9.95
C MET A 27 -10.28 -5.50 9.58
N GLY A 28 -9.13 -6.07 9.17
CA GLY A 28 -9.02 -7.43 8.67
C GLY A 28 -9.82 -7.67 7.38
N ASP A 29 -9.76 -8.90 6.88
CA ASP A 29 -10.47 -9.29 5.65
C ASP A 29 -12.00 -9.32 5.88
N THR A 30 -12.43 -9.77 7.05
CA THR A 30 -13.85 -9.84 7.42
C THR A 30 -14.51 -8.45 7.35
N GLY A 31 -13.86 -7.42 7.92
CA GLY A 31 -14.39 -6.05 7.89
C GLY A 31 -14.44 -5.50 6.47
N ALA A 32 -13.34 -5.63 5.71
CA ALA A 32 -13.24 -5.11 4.35
C ALA A 32 -14.26 -5.74 3.39
N LEU A 33 -14.41 -7.06 3.42
CA LEU A 33 -15.37 -7.79 2.59
C LEU A 33 -16.82 -7.46 2.95
N SER A 34 -17.13 -7.39 4.25
CA SER A 34 -18.47 -7.01 4.72
C SER A 34 -18.86 -5.60 4.28
N LEU A 35 -17.92 -4.65 4.40
CA LEU A 35 -18.15 -3.27 3.97
C LEU A 35 -18.38 -3.18 2.47
N GLY A 36 -17.57 -3.89 1.67
CA GLY A 36 -17.72 -3.98 0.22
C GLY A 36 -19.08 -4.57 -0.19
N TYR A 37 -19.51 -5.64 0.48
CA TYR A 37 -20.82 -6.25 0.22
C TYR A 37 -21.98 -5.28 0.48
N ILE A 38 -21.98 -4.60 1.63
CA ILE A 38 -23.03 -3.62 1.97
C ILE A 38 -23.05 -2.48 0.94
N LEU A 39 -21.88 -1.96 0.57
CA LEU A 39 -21.75 -0.91 -0.43
C LEU A 39 -22.25 -1.35 -1.83
N ALA A 40 -22.02 -2.60 -2.22
CA ALA A 40 -22.54 -3.16 -3.47
C ALA A 40 -24.07 -3.26 -3.47
N VAL A 41 -24.68 -3.76 -2.39
CA VAL A 41 -26.15 -3.83 -2.25
C VAL A 41 -26.78 -2.44 -2.27
N LEU A 42 -26.17 -1.47 -1.58
CA LEU A 42 -26.62 -0.08 -1.58
C LEU A 42 -26.53 0.56 -2.97
N SER A 43 -25.46 0.25 -3.71
CA SER A 43 -25.30 0.70 -5.10
C SER A 43 -26.44 0.17 -5.96
N ILE A 44 -26.69 -1.14 -6.00
CA ILE A 44 -27.75 -1.76 -6.81
C ILE A 44 -29.12 -1.17 -6.47
N GLN A 45 -29.44 -0.98 -5.19
CA GLN A 45 -30.71 -0.37 -4.80
C GLN A 45 -30.82 1.11 -5.17
N GLY A 46 -29.70 1.83 -5.22
CA GLY A 46 -29.63 3.23 -5.67
C GLY A 46 -29.93 3.40 -7.16
N LEU A 47 -29.61 2.40 -8.00
CA LEU A 47 -29.82 2.46 -9.46
C LEU A 47 -31.30 2.63 -9.86
N PHE A 48 -32.25 2.15 -9.06
CA PHE A 48 -33.69 2.19 -9.38
C PHE A 48 -34.32 3.59 -9.31
N LYS A 49 -33.57 4.61 -8.89
CA LYS A 49 -34.08 5.99 -8.71
C LYS A 49 -33.76 6.94 -9.86
N PHE A 50 -32.84 6.59 -10.74
CA PHE A 50 -32.33 7.48 -11.78
C PHE A 50 -32.60 6.92 -13.19
N SER A 51 -32.43 7.78 -14.20
CA SER A 51 -32.40 7.35 -15.60
C SER A 51 -31.27 6.33 -15.82
N ALA A 52 -31.48 5.35 -16.70
CA ALA A 52 -30.61 4.18 -16.88
C ALA A 52 -29.11 4.51 -16.98
N VAL A 53 -28.76 5.61 -17.67
CA VAL A 53 -27.36 6.04 -17.82
C VAL A 53 -26.78 6.60 -16.51
N ILE A 54 -27.54 7.47 -15.83
CA ILE A 54 -27.12 8.14 -14.59
C ILE A 54 -26.93 7.10 -13.47
N SER A 55 -27.78 6.08 -13.44
CA SER A 55 -27.75 4.96 -12.51
C SER A 55 -26.40 4.22 -12.51
N PHE A 56 -25.74 4.06 -13.66
CA PHE A 56 -24.42 3.40 -13.71
C PHE A 56 -23.26 4.34 -13.39
N VAL A 57 -23.35 5.60 -13.79
CA VAL A 57 -22.26 6.58 -13.63
C VAL A 57 -22.04 6.94 -12.16
N ILE A 58 -23.11 7.11 -11.37
CA ILE A 58 -23.01 7.53 -9.96
C ILE A 58 -22.19 6.54 -9.12
N PRO A 59 -22.48 5.22 -9.10
CA PRO A 59 -21.65 4.25 -8.41
C PRO A 59 -20.20 4.23 -8.91
N PHE A 60 -20.00 4.34 -10.22
CA PHE A 60 -18.65 4.34 -10.80
C PHE A 60 -17.84 5.55 -10.35
N MET A 61 -18.46 6.73 -10.21
CA MET A 61 -17.81 7.90 -9.61
C MET A 61 -17.53 7.68 -8.12
N MET A 62 -18.49 7.17 -7.35
CA MET A 62 -18.32 6.89 -5.92
C MET A 62 -17.19 5.90 -5.63
N PHE A 63 -17.05 4.86 -6.45
CA PHE A 63 -15.96 3.89 -6.38
C PHE A 63 -14.78 4.25 -7.29
N GLY A 64 -14.72 5.46 -7.83
CA GLY A 64 -13.73 5.85 -8.83
C GLY A 64 -12.29 5.67 -8.36
N LEU A 65 -12.04 5.90 -7.06
CA LEU A 65 -10.73 5.73 -6.45
C LEU A 65 -10.36 4.26 -6.20
N PRO A 66 -11.19 3.42 -5.52
CA PRO A 66 -10.94 1.98 -5.42
C PRO A 66 -10.82 1.26 -6.77
N PHE A 67 -11.69 1.60 -7.72
CA PHE A 67 -11.65 1.06 -9.07
C PHE A 67 -10.43 1.54 -9.81
N GLY A 68 -10.13 2.85 -9.79
CA GLY A 68 -8.95 3.41 -10.42
C GLY A 68 -7.65 2.77 -9.93
N ASP A 69 -7.50 2.59 -8.62
CA ASP A 69 -6.34 1.90 -8.03
C ASP A 69 -6.16 0.47 -8.57
N THR A 70 -7.27 -0.28 -8.58
CA THR A 70 -7.29 -1.67 -9.05
C THR A 70 -7.05 -1.77 -10.56
N PHE A 71 -7.68 -0.91 -11.35
CA PHE A 71 -7.52 -0.87 -12.81
C PHE A 71 -6.10 -0.47 -13.20
N ILE A 72 -5.51 0.55 -12.57
CA ILE A 72 -4.11 0.96 -12.84
C ILE A 72 -3.16 -0.19 -12.52
N ALA A 73 -3.36 -0.89 -11.40
CA ALA A 73 -2.56 -2.06 -11.06
C ALA A 73 -2.74 -3.21 -12.07
N PHE A 74 -3.98 -3.48 -12.48
CA PHE A 74 -4.34 -4.51 -13.45
C PHE A 74 -3.72 -4.24 -14.82
N PHE A 75 -3.95 -3.06 -15.39
CA PHE A 75 -3.39 -2.68 -16.70
C PHE A 75 -1.87 -2.63 -16.67
N ARG A 76 -1.24 -2.11 -15.60
CA ARG A 76 0.22 -2.12 -15.47
C ARG A 76 0.78 -3.54 -15.56
N ARG A 77 0.15 -4.53 -14.91
CA ARG A 77 0.59 -5.93 -14.96
C ARG A 77 0.37 -6.55 -16.33
N LEU A 78 -0.77 -6.27 -16.96
CA LEU A 78 -1.08 -6.74 -18.31
C LEU A 78 -0.04 -6.24 -19.33
N LEU A 79 0.33 -4.96 -19.28
CA LEU A 79 1.36 -4.38 -20.13
C LEU A 79 2.78 -4.89 -19.78
N SER A 80 3.01 -5.31 -18.54
CA SER A 80 4.30 -5.87 -18.09
C SER A 80 4.46 -7.36 -18.37
N GLY A 81 3.46 -8.03 -18.96
CA GLY A 81 3.46 -9.48 -19.18
C GLY A 81 3.52 -10.32 -17.90
N LYS A 82 3.20 -9.73 -16.74
CA LYS A 82 3.22 -10.41 -15.43
C LYS A 82 1.81 -10.88 -15.10
N ASP A 83 1.72 -12.03 -14.41
CA ASP A 83 0.44 -12.61 -14.00
C ASP A 83 -0.41 -11.58 -13.21
N PRO A 84 -1.61 -11.22 -13.70
CA PRO A 84 -2.48 -10.25 -13.05
C PRO A 84 -2.97 -10.72 -11.67
N PHE A 85 -2.87 -12.01 -11.31
CA PHE A 85 -3.32 -12.56 -10.03
C PHE A 85 -2.22 -12.72 -8.98
N LYS A 86 -0.94 -12.46 -9.30
CA LYS A 86 0.14 -12.42 -8.28
C LYS A 86 0.05 -11.13 -7.45
N GLY A 87 0.03 -11.27 -6.13
CA GLY A 87 -0.04 -10.14 -5.20
C GLY A 87 1.13 -9.15 -5.36
N ASP A 88 0.85 -7.99 -5.97
CA ASP A 88 1.76 -6.83 -5.99
C ASP A 88 1.40 -5.92 -4.81
N ARG A 89 2.41 -5.46 -4.10
CA ARG A 89 2.25 -4.58 -2.94
C ARG A 89 2.25 -3.09 -3.30
N SER A 90 2.31 -2.71 -4.58
CA SER A 90 2.40 -1.30 -4.97
C SER A 90 1.05 -0.69 -5.38
N HIS A 91 0.18 -0.47 -4.39
CA HIS A 91 -1.04 0.35 -4.51
C HIS A 91 -0.72 1.84 -4.54
N LEU A 92 -1.68 2.69 -4.91
CA LEU A 92 -1.54 4.16 -5.00
C LEU A 92 -0.87 4.75 -3.77
N HIS A 93 -1.21 4.29 -2.57
CA HIS A 93 -0.60 4.77 -1.32
C HIS A 93 0.91 4.54 -1.28
N HIS A 94 1.39 3.37 -1.73
CA HIS A 94 2.81 3.11 -1.85
C HIS A 94 3.47 3.94 -2.95
N LYS A 95 2.79 4.16 -4.09
CA LYS A 95 3.30 5.08 -5.11
C LYS A 95 3.44 6.51 -4.59
N LEU A 96 2.52 6.98 -3.75
CA LEU A 96 2.64 8.29 -3.11
C LEU A 96 3.82 8.31 -2.13
N ILE A 97 4.06 7.24 -1.38
CA ILE A 97 5.25 7.14 -0.53
C ILE A 97 6.54 7.12 -1.34
N ASP A 98 6.58 6.38 -2.45
CA ASP A 98 7.74 6.31 -3.36
C ASP A 98 8.04 7.68 -4.00
N LEU A 99 7.01 8.53 -4.16
CA LEU A 99 7.15 9.92 -4.59
C LEU A 99 7.68 10.85 -3.48
N GLY A 100 7.80 10.38 -2.24
CA GLY A 100 8.34 11.14 -1.11
C GLY A 100 7.30 11.68 -0.12
N PHE A 101 6.02 11.30 -0.25
CA PHE A 101 5.00 11.68 0.74
C PHE A 101 5.09 10.79 1.99
N SER A 102 4.85 11.36 3.17
CA SER A 102 4.69 10.56 4.38
C SER A 102 3.42 9.71 4.32
N GLN A 103 3.38 8.61 5.09
CA GLN A 103 2.22 7.72 5.17
C GLN A 103 0.93 8.48 5.51
N LYS A 104 0.99 9.45 6.45
CA LYS A 104 -0.16 10.26 6.85
C LYS A 104 -0.62 11.20 5.72
N GLN A 105 0.32 11.87 5.05
CA GLN A 105 0.01 12.74 3.91
C GLN A 105 -0.64 11.96 2.77
N SER A 106 -0.12 10.76 2.46
CA SER A 106 -0.66 9.92 1.39
C SER A 106 -2.12 9.52 1.64
N VAL A 107 -2.47 9.18 2.89
CA VAL A 107 -3.85 8.87 3.29
C VAL A 107 -4.75 10.11 3.21
N THR A 108 -4.28 11.28 3.67
CA THR A 108 -5.04 12.53 3.57
C THR A 108 -5.35 12.90 2.12
N ILE A 109 -4.37 12.77 1.21
CA ILE A 109 -4.59 13.00 -0.22
C ILE A 109 -5.67 12.05 -0.76
N LEU A 110 -5.61 10.76 -0.37
CA LEU A 110 -6.60 9.78 -0.77
C LEU A 110 -8.02 10.11 -0.28
N TYR A 111 -8.14 10.64 0.94
CA TYR A 111 -9.42 11.13 1.47
C TYR A 111 -9.93 12.35 0.69
N CYS A 112 -9.05 13.31 0.37
CA CYS A 112 -9.43 14.47 -0.44
C CYS A 112 -9.93 14.06 -1.84
N ILE A 113 -9.21 13.16 -2.51
CA ILE A 113 -9.64 12.66 -3.82
C ILE A 113 -10.99 11.94 -3.71
N SER A 114 -11.15 11.06 -2.73
CA SER A 114 -12.42 10.35 -2.49
C SER A 114 -13.58 11.32 -2.23
N ALA A 115 -13.34 12.40 -1.46
CA ALA A 115 -14.34 13.43 -1.20
C ALA A 115 -14.72 14.21 -2.47
N ILE A 116 -13.76 14.52 -3.34
CA ILE A 116 -14.01 15.21 -4.61
C ILE A 116 -14.88 14.35 -5.53
N PHE A 117 -14.55 13.07 -5.68
CA PHE A 117 -15.37 12.12 -6.43
C PHE A 117 -16.78 11.99 -5.83
N GLY A 118 -16.87 11.96 -4.49
CA GLY A 118 -18.15 11.92 -3.79
C GLY A 118 -19.04 13.14 -4.05
N ILE A 119 -18.47 14.34 -3.96
CA ILE A 119 -19.16 15.60 -4.27
C ILE A 119 -19.58 15.64 -5.74
N ALA A 120 -18.68 15.27 -6.66
CA ALA A 120 -18.98 15.23 -8.08
C ALA A 120 -20.15 14.28 -8.39
N ALA A 121 -20.21 13.12 -7.74
CA ALA A 121 -21.32 12.19 -7.90
C ALA A 121 -22.67 12.75 -7.39
N ILE A 122 -22.66 13.50 -6.27
CA ILE A 122 -23.86 14.19 -5.76
C ILE A 122 -24.32 15.27 -6.75
N MET A 123 -23.39 16.10 -7.25
CA MET A 123 -23.73 17.13 -8.23
C MET A 123 -24.28 16.52 -9.53
N PHE A 124 -23.72 15.40 -9.97
CA PHE A 124 -24.21 14.65 -11.12
C PHE A 124 -25.63 14.10 -10.88
N SER A 125 -25.92 13.62 -9.67
CA SER A 125 -27.26 13.18 -9.25
C SER A 125 -28.31 14.29 -9.24
N GLU A 126 -27.90 15.55 -9.11
CA GLU A 126 -28.79 16.73 -9.16
C GLU A 126 -28.95 17.30 -10.58
N GLU A 127 -28.54 16.56 -11.62
CA GLU A 127 -28.50 17.02 -13.03
C GLU A 127 -27.56 18.24 -13.25
N ARG A 128 -26.68 18.56 -12.28
CA ARG A 128 -25.72 19.67 -12.35
C ARG A 128 -24.40 19.22 -13.00
N ILE A 129 -24.49 18.57 -14.15
CA ILE A 129 -23.37 17.90 -14.83
C ILE A 129 -22.22 18.88 -15.10
N ALA A 130 -22.51 20.09 -15.59
CA ALA A 130 -21.49 21.10 -15.85
C ALA A 130 -20.69 21.46 -14.58
N ALA A 131 -21.37 21.58 -13.44
CA ALA A 131 -20.72 21.88 -12.18
C ALA A 131 -19.87 20.70 -11.67
N ALA A 132 -20.37 19.45 -11.81
CA ALA A 132 -19.61 18.25 -11.48
C ALA A 132 -18.31 18.15 -12.30
N VAL A 133 -18.38 18.41 -13.61
CA VAL A 133 -17.22 18.40 -14.50
C VAL A 133 -16.23 19.50 -14.11
N MET A 134 -16.71 20.71 -13.80
CA MET A 134 -15.86 21.82 -13.36
C MET A 134 -15.08 21.47 -12.08
N VAL A 135 -15.73 20.84 -11.10
CA VAL A 135 -15.09 20.40 -9.85
C VAL A 135 -13.95 19.41 -10.14
N ILE A 136 -14.17 18.44 -11.04
CA ILE A 136 -13.15 17.46 -11.42
C ILE A 136 -11.98 18.14 -12.15
N ILE A 137 -12.26 19.05 -13.08
CA ILE A 137 -11.21 19.79 -13.81
C ILE A 137 -10.37 20.61 -12.83
N VAL A 138 -10.99 21.35 -11.92
CA VAL A 138 -10.29 22.15 -10.91
C VAL A 138 -9.44 21.24 -10.02
N ALA A 139 -9.96 20.10 -9.59
CA ALA A 139 -9.20 19.13 -8.80
C ALA A 139 -7.97 18.61 -9.55
N ILE A 140 -8.09 18.30 -10.84
CA ILE A 140 -6.96 17.87 -11.69
C ILE A 140 -5.94 18.99 -11.82
N ILE A 141 -6.36 20.24 -12.07
CA ILE A 141 -5.45 21.38 -12.15
C ILE A 141 -4.68 21.55 -10.84
N ILE A 142 -5.37 21.51 -9.70
CA ILE A 142 -4.73 21.59 -8.38
C ILE A 142 -3.72 20.46 -8.21
N ALA A 143 -4.07 19.22 -8.57
CA ALA A 143 -3.15 18.08 -8.48
C ALA A 143 -1.91 18.27 -9.37
N LEU A 144 -2.08 18.76 -10.60
CA LEU A 144 -0.98 19.03 -11.54
C LEU A 144 -0.08 20.18 -11.06
N LEU A 145 -0.67 21.24 -10.47
CA LEU A 145 0.10 22.34 -9.90
C LEU A 145 0.93 21.86 -8.71
N ASN A 146 0.32 21.10 -7.79
CA ASN A 146 1.05 20.50 -6.66
C ASN A 146 2.15 19.56 -7.15
N TRP A 147 1.88 18.74 -8.18
CA TRP A 147 2.88 17.89 -8.81
C TRP A 147 4.05 18.68 -9.38
N LYS A 148 3.78 19.75 -10.14
CA LYS A 148 4.80 20.58 -10.77
C LYS A 148 5.66 21.33 -9.75
N VAL A 149 5.03 21.88 -8.71
CA VAL A 149 5.74 22.54 -7.60
C VAL A 149 6.65 21.56 -6.88
N PHE A 150 6.15 20.36 -6.58
CA PHE A 150 6.91 19.33 -5.90
C PHE A 150 8.05 18.77 -6.76
N HIS A 151 7.83 18.55 -8.05
CA HIS A 151 8.88 18.07 -8.96
C HIS A 151 9.94 19.14 -9.25
N SER A 152 9.62 20.43 -9.10
CA SER A 152 10.62 21.50 -9.16
C SER A 152 11.61 21.45 -7.99
N ASP A 153 11.22 20.90 -6.83
CA ASP A 153 12.08 20.78 -5.64
C ASP A 153 13.04 19.58 -5.71
N ASP A 154 12.86 18.66 -6.65
CA ASP A 154 13.78 17.54 -6.88
C ASP A 154 15.18 18.01 -7.37
N SER A 155 15.26 19.23 -7.90
CA SER A 155 16.55 19.88 -8.23
C SER A 155 17.37 20.26 -6.98
N THR A 156 16.70 20.50 -5.84
CA THR A 156 17.35 20.84 -4.56
C THR A 156 17.92 19.59 -3.87
N ARG A 157 17.31 18.41 -4.08
CA ARG A 157 17.76 17.12 -3.51
C ARG A 157 19.10 16.64 -4.08
N LYS A 158 19.40 16.99 -5.34
CA LYS A 158 20.72 16.77 -5.95
C LYS A 158 21.80 17.71 -5.40
N MET A 159 21.41 18.83 -4.79
CA MET A 159 22.33 19.84 -4.25
C MET A 159 22.68 19.62 -2.77
N THR A 160 21.83 18.93 -2.00
CA THR A 160 22.05 18.64 -0.57
C THR A 160 22.93 17.41 -0.29
N GLY A 161 23.60 16.85 -1.30
CA GLY A 161 24.63 15.83 -1.09
C GLY A 161 24.12 14.49 -0.56
N PHE A 162 22.82 14.18 -0.72
CA PHE A 162 22.27 12.87 -0.32
C PHE A 162 22.91 11.70 -1.09
N ASP A 163 23.45 11.95 -2.28
CA ASP A 163 24.28 11.00 -3.03
C ASP A 163 25.61 10.65 -2.34
N LEU A 164 26.13 11.51 -1.45
CA LEU A 164 27.35 11.22 -0.69
C LEU A 164 27.07 10.23 0.45
N ALA A 165 25.94 10.40 1.16
CA ALA A 165 25.53 9.47 2.22
C ALA A 165 25.26 8.05 1.68
N GLN A 166 24.75 7.96 0.44
CA GLN A 166 24.48 6.68 -0.21
C GLN A 166 25.75 6.05 -0.85
N ARG A 167 26.71 6.86 -1.29
CA ARG A 167 28.05 6.40 -1.72
C ARG A 167 28.88 5.89 -0.55
N ASP A 168 28.88 6.57 0.59
CA ASP A 168 29.63 6.15 1.78
C ASP A 168 29.06 4.87 2.40
N SER A 169 27.73 4.73 2.49
CA SER A 169 27.12 3.47 2.96
C SER A 169 27.43 2.27 2.06
N LYS A 170 27.57 2.48 0.75
CA LYS A 170 27.92 1.41 -0.20
C LYS A 170 29.41 1.05 -0.16
N ASN A 171 30.29 2.01 0.15
CA ASN A 171 31.73 1.81 0.27
C ASN A 171 32.13 1.15 1.61
N ILE A 172 31.44 1.52 2.71
CA ILE A 172 31.66 0.93 4.05
C ILE A 172 31.27 -0.57 4.07
N ASN A 173 30.30 -0.98 3.27
CA ASN A 173 29.88 -2.37 3.15
C ASN A 173 30.70 -3.18 2.12
N ALA A 174 31.72 -2.60 1.48
CA ALA A 174 32.47 -3.23 0.40
C ALA A 174 33.85 -3.80 0.78
N SER A 175 34.36 -3.61 2.01
CA SER A 175 35.51 -4.37 2.57
C SER A 175 35.82 -3.91 4.00
N PRO A 176 36.39 -4.77 4.89
CA PRO A 176 37.21 -5.94 4.55
C PRO A 176 36.92 -7.21 5.39
N GLU A 177 36.82 -8.37 4.75
CA GLU A 177 37.18 -9.63 5.41
C GLU A 177 37.74 -10.65 4.40
N SER A 178 38.83 -11.30 4.81
CA SER A 178 39.66 -12.30 4.11
C SER A 178 40.83 -11.79 3.25
N SER A 179 41.88 -11.33 3.92
CA SER A 179 43.24 -11.65 3.49
C SER A 179 44.08 -11.99 4.71
N ASP A 180 43.93 -13.20 5.23
CA ASP A 180 44.99 -13.81 6.01
C ASP A 180 45.10 -15.31 5.68
N THR A 181 46.34 -15.67 5.30
CA THR A 181 46.99 -16.97 5.42
C THR A 181 46.33 -18.25 4.89
N GLY A 182 46.66 -18.58 3.63
CA GLY A 182 46.64 -19.94 3.10
C GLY A 182 47.99 -20.31 2.51
N LEU A 183 48.94 -20.74 3.35
CA LEU A 183 50.17 -21.40 2.90
C LEU A 183 49.99 -22.91 3.12
N ASP A 184 49.58 -23.58 2.04
CA ASP A 184 49.45 -25.03 1.93
C ASP A 184 50.84 -25.67 2.05
N LYS A 185 51.03 -26.46 3.11
CA LYS A 185 52.12 -27.44 3.21
C LYS A 185 51.52 -28.82 3.00
N THR A 186 51.87 -29.37 1.85
CA THR A 186 51.89 -30.78 1.51
C THR A 186 52.58 -31.61 2.60
N SER A 187 51.94 -32.68 3.08
CA SER A 187 52.52 -34.02 3.33
C SER A 187 51.77 -34.77 4.44
N GLU A 188 50.85 -35.62 4.00
CA GLU A 188 50.73 -37.05 4.34
C GLU A 188 51.76 -37.66 5.32
N LYS A 189 51.27 -38.19 6.45
CA LYS A 189 51.51 -39.55 7.03
C LYS A 189 50.88 -39.64 8.43
N THR A 190 49.82 -40.42 8.64
CA THR A 190 49.83 -41.79 9.21
C THR A 190 50.65 -41.93 10.50
N ASP A 191 49.97 -42.02 11.64
CA ASP A 191 50.03 -43.17 12.57
C ASP A 191 49.23 -42.88 13.86
N ALA A 192 48.46 -43.88 14.28
CA ALA A 192 47.66 -43.92 15.51
C ALA A 192 48.55 -44.34 16.71
N PRO A 193 48.02 -44.84 17.87
CA PRO A 193 46.88 -44.45 18.71
C PRO A 193 47.28 -44.34 20.20
N HIS A 194 46.62 -43.53 21.04
CA HIS A 194 46.58 -43.75 22.51
C HIS A 194 45.27 -43.16 23.05
N GLU A 195 44.29 -44.00 23.38
CA GLU A 195 43.98 -44.52 24.72
C GLU A 195 43.27 -43.54 25.65
N THR A 196 41.99 -43.84 25.91
CA THR A 196 41.24 -43.76 27.19
C THR A 196 41.15 -42.39 27.88
N VAL A 197 39.99 -41.89 28.32
CA VAL A 197 39.23 -42.38 29.49
C VAL A 197 37.84 -41.72 29.51
N SER A 198 36.81 -42.57 29.66
CA SER A 198 35.62 -42.49 30.52
C SER A 198 35.01 -41.14 30.95
N ALA A 199 33.69 -41.03 30.75
CA ALA A 199 32.63 -40.85 31.78
C ALA A 199 31.55 -39.83 31.34
N VAL A 200 30.37 -40.30 30.93
CA VAL A 200 29.12 -40.33 31.72
C VAL A 200 28.51 -38.94 32.01
N SER A 201 27.38 -38.64 31.37
CA SER A 201 26.17 -38.00 31.94
C SER A 201 25.14 -37.84 30.81
N SER A 202 24.07 -38.65 30.71
CA SER A 202 22.75 -38.41 31.36
C SER A 202 22.16 -37.05 31.00
N ALA A 203 20.97 -36.84 30.44
CA ALA A 203 19.82 -37.68 30.15
C ALA A 203 18.91 -36.95 29.14
N ALA A 204 18.16 -37.70 28.33
CA ALA A 204 16.94 -37.20 27.69
C ALA A 204 15.79 -37.14 28.71
N PRO A 205 14.76 -36.32 28.46
CA PRO A 205 13.50 -36.99 28.12
C PRO A 205 12.69 -36.29 27.02
N ALA A 206 11.96 -37.14 26.30
CA ALA A 206 10.80 -36.82 25.49
C ALA A 206 9.54 -36.75 26.37
N PHE A 207 8.63 -35.80 26.11
CA PHE A 207 7.17 -35.93 26.33
C PHE A 207 6.46 -34.72 25.67
N VAL A 208 5.72 -34.87 24.57
CA VAL A 208 4.33 -35.37 24.40
C VAL A 208 3.24 -34.39 24.90
N LYS A 209 2.44 -33.96 23.90
CA LYS A 209 1.01 -33.57 23.88
C LYS A 209 0.40 -32.86 25.09
N LYS A 210 -0.21 -31.71 24.79
CA LYS A 210 -1.67 -31.59 24.71
C LYS A 210 -2.05 -30.72 23.52
#